data_AF-A0A494WGS1-F1
#
_entry.id   AF-A0A494WGS1-F1
#
_cell.length_a   1.000
_cell.length_b   1.000
_cell.length_c   1.000
_cell.angle_alpha   90.00
_cell.angle_beta   90.00
_cell.angle_gamma   90.00
#
_symmetry.space_group_name_H-M   'P 1'
#
loop_
_entity.id
_entity.type
_entity.pdbx_description
1 polymer ?
#
loop_
_entity_poly.entity_id
_entity_poly.type
_entity_poly.pdbx_seq_one_letter_code
_entity_poly.pdbx_strand_id
1 'polypeptide(L)'
;MMLTLSMNTAGEKTSRLLSTSIPVIPDILLIMMIFTIDDDGVPICKMGLRMHKDGYEAAKHRAKYRCPKANRKYGCFCEHPCSPAKYGRTVHIFTDDNPRLFNIPPRDSKAWKKEYDGRTSVERSNKREKEDYKLEYGRHRSTKMWYCRLYGIMMLQHLDAWETFQKSLG
;
A
#
# COMPACT_ATOMS: atom_id res chain seq x y z
N MET A 1 -23.34 -23.81 35.96
CA MET A 1 -24.31 -24.43 35.05
C MET A 1 -23.57 -24.72 33.75
N MET A 2 -23.18 -25.99 33.56
CA MET A 2 -22.58 -26.50 32.33
C MET A 2 -23.57 -26.40 31.18
N LEU A 3 -23.08 -26.14 29.96
CA LEU A 3 -23.48 -26.93 28.81
C LEU A 3 -22.24 -27.22 27.96
N THR A 4 -21.93 -28.52 27.94
CA THR A 4 -20.94 -29.26 27.17
C THR A 4 -21.23 -29.22 25.67
N LEU A 5 -20.18 -29.28 24.84
CA LEU A 5 -20.24 -30.06 23.60
C LEU A 5 -18.92 -30.82 23.41
N SER A 6 -19.11 -32.06 22.98
CA SER A 6 -18.26 -33.23 23.12
C SER A 6 -17.01 -33.19 22.24
N MET A 7 -15.92 -33.71 22.79
CA MET A 7 -14.74 -34.13 22.05
C MET A 7 -14.93 -35.54 21.45
N ASN A 8 -13.98 -35.89 20.58
CA ASN A 8 -13.43 -37.23 20.30
C ASN A 8 -14.17 -38.05 19.22
N THR A 9 -13.53 -38.81 18.33
CA THR A 9 -12.13 -39.25 18.04
C THR A 9 -12.28 -40.12 16.78
N ALA A 10 -11.32 -40.34 15.88
CA ALA A 10 -10.04 -41.03 16.04
C ALA A 10 -9.31 -40.88 14.69
N GLY A 11 -8.00 -40.63 14.60
CA GLY A 11 -6.91 -41.39 15.22
C GLY A 11 -6.54 -42.56 14.29
N GLU A 12 -5.30 -42.91 13.97
CA GLU A 12 -3.95 -42.50 14.36
C GLU A 12 -3.03 -43.48 13.61
N LYS A 13 -1.84 -43.06 13.14
CA LYS A 13 -0.56 -43.80 13.30
C LYS A 13 0.59 -43.27 12.42
N THR A 14 1.44 -42.49 13.10
CA THR A 14 2.90 -42.67 13.21
C THR A 14 3.76 -42.89 11.96
N SER A 15 4.74 -42.00 11.72
CA SER A 15 6.15 -42.30 12.08
C SER A 15 7.14 -41.14 11.85
N ARG A 16 8.11 -41.05 12.78
CA ARG A 16 9.42 -40.38 12.75
C ARG A 16 9.52 -38.86 12.97
N LEU A 17 9.86 -38.56 14.22
CA LEU A 17 10.65 -37.43 14.71
C LEU A 17 11.89 -37.14 13.84
N LEU A 18 12.15 -35.86 13.53
CA LEU A 18 13.39 -35.14 13.86
C LEU A 18 13.36 -33.69 13.30
N SER A 19 13.61 -32.75 14.21
CA SER A 19 14.15 -31.40 14.01
C SER A 19 13.56 -30.52 12.89
N THR A 20 12.95 -29.40 13.28
CA THR A 20 13.41 -28.07 12.84
C THR A 20 12.76 -27.03 13.74
N SER A 21 13.55 -26.52 14.67
CA SER A 21 13.66 -25.09 14.99
C SER A 21 12.53 -24.20 14.42
N ILE A 22 11.72 -23.67 15.34
CA ILE A 22 11.08 -22.36 15.18
C ILE A 22 12.11 -21.42 14.54
N PRO A 23 11.90 -20.87 13.33
CA PRO A 23 12.72 -19.76 12.90
C PRO A 23 12.18 -18.57 13.69
N VAL A 24 12.80 -18.34 14.85
CA VAL A 24 13.08 -16.97 15.29
C VAL A 24 13.54 -16.28 14.02
N ILE A 25 12.75 -15.35 13.45
CA ILE A 25 13.25 -14.51 12.36
C ILE A 25 14.38 -13.72 13.03
N PRO A 26 15.65 -14.09 12.84
CA PRO A 26 16.72 -13.23 13.27
C PRO A 26 16.64 -12.02 12.32
N ASP A 27 17.31 -10.92 12.64
CA ASP A 27 17.69 -9.94 11.61
C ASP A 27 16.79 -8.75 11.27
N ILE A 28 15.81 -8.36 12.10
CA ILE A 28 15.36 -6.94 12.05
C ILE A 28 16.56 -6.02 12.39
N LEU A 29 17.48 -6.47 13.25
CA LEU A 29 18.73 -5.76 13.57
C LEU A 29 19.83 -5.89 12.49
N LEU A 30 19.83 -6.94 11.64
CA LEU A 30 20.87 -7.16 10.64
C LEU A 30 20.54 -6.47 9.29
N ILE A 31 19.26 -6.28 8.98
CA ILE A 31 18.81 -5.54 7.79
C ILE A 31 19.23 -4.06 7.87
N MET A 32 19.27 -3.49 9.08
CA MET A 32 19.70 -2.10 9.31
C MET A 32 21.18 -1.83 9.02
N MET A 33 22.03 -2.85 8.83
CA MET A 33 23.45 -2.67 8.48
C MET A 33 23.75 -2.72 6.98
N ILE A 34 22.71 -2.81 6.14
CA ILE A 34 22.80 -3.24 4.73
C ILE A 34 22.21 -2.20 3.76
N PHE A 35 21.14 -1.53 4.14
CA PHE A 35 20.52 -0.38 3.47
C PHE A 35 19.58 0.31 4.47
N THR A 36 19.27 1.58 4.26
CA THR A 36 18.21 2.28 5.01
C THR A 36 17.00 2.48 4.11
N ILE A 37 15.80 2.57 4.68
CA ILE A 37 14.59 2.91 3.92
C ILE A 37 14.36 4.40 4.12
N ASP A 38 14.26 5.15 3.02
CA ASP A 38 13.94 6.58 3.01
C ASP A 38 12.45 6.79 3.34
N ASP A 39 12.03 8.00 3.69
CA ASP A 39 10.66 8.31 4.11
C ASP A 39 9.61 7.99 3.03
N ASP A 40 10.02 7.95 1.76
CA ASP A 40 9.20 7.59 0.61
C ASP A 40 9.24 6.09 0.27
N GLY A 41 9.84 5.28 1.13
CA GLY A 41 9.93 3.83 0.99
C GLY A 41 10.96 3.34 -0.02
N VAL A 42 11.78 4.22 -0.60
CA VAL A 42 12.89 3.81 -1.47
C VAL A 42 14.13 3.48 -0.64
N PRO A 43 14.78 2.33 -0.86
CA PRO A 43 15.98 1.99 -0.12
C PRO A 43 17.18 2.84 -0.58
N ILE A 44 18.01 3.23 0.39
CA ILE A 44 19.26 3.94 0.23
C ILE A 44 20.40 2.95 0.45
N CYS A 45 21.36 2.91 -0.47
CA CYS A 45 22.51 2.03 -0.37
C CYS A 45 23.50 2.50 0.72
N LYS A 46 24.47 1.66 1.08
CA LYS A 46 25.53 2.00 2.08
C LYS A 46 26.32 3.28 1.77
N MET A 47 26.37 3.69 0.51
CA MET A 47 27.05 4.92 0.07
C MET A 47 26.14 6.15 0.15
N GLY A 48 24.96 6.05 0.78
CA GLY A 48 23.98 7.14 0.85
C GLY A 48 23.25 7.44 -0.47
N LEU A 49 23.39 6.56 -1.48
CA LEU A 49 22.77 6.77 -2.79
C LEU A 49 21.42 6.04 -2.88
N ARG A 50 20.42 6.75 -3.38
CA ARG A 50 19.06 6.24 -3.61
C ARG A 50 19.04 5.13 -4.66
N MET A 51 18.48 3.97 -4.34
CA MET A 51 18.45 2.81 -5.24
C MET A 51 17.44 2.98 -6.39
N HIS A 52 17.71 2.33 -7.53
CA HIS A 52 16.81 2.35 -8.69
C HIS A 52 15.75 1.24 -8.61
N LYS A 53 14.51 1.56 -8.98
CA LYS A 53 13.44 0.55 -9.11
C LYS A 53 13.71 -0.36 -10.32
N ASP A 54 13.80 -1.66 -10.09
CA ASP A 54 14.11 -2.70 -11.09
C ASP A 54 12.87 -3.50 -11.52
N GLY A 55 11.72 -3.23 -10.92
CA GLY A 55 10.44 -3.85 -11.27
C GLY A 55 9.57 -4.17 -10.06
N TYR A 56 8.45 -4.83 -10.33
CA TYR A 56 7.52 -5.32 -9.32
C TYR A 56 7.14 -6.76 -9.65
N GLU A 57 7.27 -7.66 -8.68
CA GLU A 57 6.92 -9.06 -8.80
C GLU A 57 5.52 -9.28 -8.22
N ALA A 58 4.51 -9.26 -9.08
CA ALA A 58 3.10 -9.29 -8.68
C ALA A 58 2.72 -10.55 -7.88
N ALA A 59 3.24 -11.72 -8.26
CA ALA A 59 2.94 -12.98 -7.59
C ALA A 59 3.41 -13.05 -6.13
N LYS A 60 4.41 -12.24 -5.76
CA LYS A 60 4.99 -12.21 -4.40
C LYS A 60 4.81 -10.87 -3.70
N HIS A 61 4.01 -9.97 -4.28
CA HIS A 61 3.73 -8.67 -3.71
C HIS A 61 5.01 -7.95 -3.23
N ARG A 62 6.00 -7.82 -4.14
CA ARG A 62 7.31 -7.25 -3.79
C ARG A 62 7.87 -6.33 -4.86
N ALA A 63 8.31 -5.15 -4.43
CA ALA A 63 9.06 -4.22 -5.26
C ALA A 63 10.54 -4.60 -5.25
N LYS A 64 11.18 -4.59 -6.42
CA LYS A 64 12.60 -4.88 -6.58
C LYS A 64 13.36 -3.58 -6.80
N TYR A 65 14.43 -3.39 -6.05
CA TYR A 65 15.35 -2.26 -6.15
C TYR A 65 16.76 -2.77 -6.40
N ARG A 66 17.55 -2.02 -7.17
CA ARG A 66 18.92 -2.35 -7.54
C ARG A 66 19.87 -1.20 -7.24
N CYS A 67 21.15 -1.50 -7.10
CA CYS A 67 22.19 -0.51 -6.87
C CYS A 67 22.12 0.64 -7.91
N PRO A 68 22.28 1.91 -7.49
CA PRO A 68 22.21 3.05 -8.40
C PRO A 68 23.31 3.02 -9.46
N LYS A 69 24.51 2.54 -9.11
CA LYS A 69 25.63 2.38 -10.04
C LYS A 69 25.56 1.08 -10.87
N ALA A 70 24.42 0.38 -10.89
CA ALA A 70 24.27 -0.85 -11.67
C ALA A 70 23.65 -0.62 -13.05
N ASN A 71 24.36 -1.05 -14.08
CA ASN A 71 23.90 -1.09 -15.45
C ASN A 71 23.51 -2.51 -15.86
N ARG A 72 22.39 -2.66 -16.57
CA ARG A 72 21.88 -3.98 -16.99
C ARG A 72 22.77 -4.68 -18.02
N LYS A 73 23.48 -3.91 -18.85
CA LYS A 73 24.40 -4.40 -19.89
C LYS A 73 25.82 -4.61 -19.34
N TYR A 74 26.27 -3.72 -18.48
CA TYR A 74 27.69 -3.64 -18.09
C TYR A 74 28.00 -4.00 -16.62
N GLY A 75 27.00 -4.34 -15.81
CA GLY A 75 27.21 -4.71 -14.40
C GLY A 75 27.24 -3.51 -13.44
N CYS A 76 27.82 -3.69 -12.25
CA CYS A 76 27.90 -2.66 -11.21
C CYS A 76 29.25 -1.95 -11.21
N PHE A 77 29.23 -0.61 -11.15
CA PHE A 77 30.42 0.25 -11.18
C PHE A 77 30.73 0.91 -9.83
N CYS A 78 30.35 0.26 -8.72
CA CYS A 78 30.75 0.74 -7.40
C CYS A 78 32.26 0.51 -7.19
N GLU A 79 33.01 1.57 -6.90
CA GLU A 79 34.42 1.51 -6.47
C GLU A 79 34.61 0.54 -5.29
N HIS A 80 33.69 0.60 -4.33
CA HIS A 80 33.54 -0.39 -3.27
C HIS A 80 32.23 -1.15 -3.45
N PRO A 81 32.26 -2.36 -4.06
CA PRO A 81 31.04 -3.08 -4.40
C PRO A 81 30.23 -3.41 -3.15
N CYS A 82 28.97 -2.95 -3.14
CA CYS A 82 28.03 -3.17 -2.03
C CYS A 82 27.55 -4.63 -1.91
N SER A 83 27.80 -5.47 -2.92
CA SER A 83 27.55 -6.90 -2.90
C SER A 83 28.47 -7.63 -3.89
N PRO A 84 28.68 -8.95 -3.73
CA PRO A 84 29.44 -9.76 -4.69
C PRO A 84 28.69 -10.02 -6.01
N ALA A 85 27.44 -9.57 -6.15
CA ALA A 85 26.64 -9.84 -7.34
C ALA A 85 27.07 -8.96 -8.52
N LYS A 86 27.06 -9.51 -9.74
CA LYS A 86 27.42 -8.82 -11.00
C LYS A 86 26.72 -7.46 -11.18
N TYR A 87 25.47 -7.37 -10.76
CA TYR A 87 24.62 -6.17 -10.89
C TYR A 87 24.49 -5.38 -9.57
N GLY A 88 25.39 -5.63 -8.62
CA GLY A 88 25.36 -4.99 -7.31
C GLY A 88 24.21 -5.48 -6.44
N ARG A 89 23.99 -4.78 -5.32
CA ARG A 89 22.97 -5.17 -4.35
C ARG A 89 21.57 -5.01 -4.93
N THR A 90 20.76 -6.05 -4.79
CA THR A 90 19.33 -6.01 -5.06
C THR A 90 18.59 -6.11 -3.73
N VAL A 91 17.68 -5.19 -3.49
CA VAL A 91 16.80 -5.18 -2.32
C VAL A 91 15.39 -5.49 -2.81
N HIS A 92 14.70 -6.33 -2.06
CA HIS A 92 13.31 -6.63 -2.32
C HIS A 92 12.52 -6.19 -1.11
N ILE A 93 11.52 -5.34 -1.34
CA ILE A 93 10.66 -4.86 -0.27
C ILE A 93 9.26 -5.38 -0.51
N PHE A 94 8.72 -6.05 0.50
CA PHE A 94 7.38 -6.62 0.44
C PHE A 94 6.36 -5.49 0.70
N THR A 95 5.30 -5.45 -0.10
CA THR A 95 4.18 -4.52 0.11
C THR A 95 3.41 -4.83 1.39
N ASP A 96 3.51 -6.04 1.91
CA ASP A 96 2.73 -6.51 3.06
C ASP A 96 3.21 -5.89 4.39
N ASP A 97 4.51 -5.55 4.48
CA ASP A 97 5.09 -4.95 5.68
C ASP A 97 4.50 -3.55 5.94
N ASN A 98 4.19 -2.80 4.87
CA ASN A 98 3.38 -1.57 4.92
C ASN A 98 2.90 -1.17 3.51
N PRO A 99 1.64 -1.46 3.13
CA PRO A 99 1.16 -1.20 1.78
C PRO A 99 1.09 0.31 1.44
N ARG A 100 1.18 1.19 2.45
CA ARG A 100 1.24 2.65 2.26
C ARG A 100 2.58 3.14 1.71
N LEU A 101 3.66 2.34 1.83
CA LEU A 101 4.99 2.70 1.32
C LEU A 101 5.15 2.46 -0.19
N PHE A 102 4.32 1.61 -0.81
CA PHE A 102 4.50 1.15 -2.20
C PHE A 102 3.24 1.36 -3.04
N ASN A 103 2.83 2.61 -3.17
CA ASN A 103 1.77 3.02 -4.08
C ASN A 103 2.21 2.98 -5.56
N ILE A 104 1.23 2.76 -6.44
CA ILE A 104 1.35 2.91 -7.88
C ILE A 104 0.31 3.97 -8.28
N PRO A 105 0.70 5.15 -8.78
CA PRO A 105 2.08 5.66 -8.95
C PRO A 105 2.83 5.85 -7.61
N PRO A 106 4.18 5.80 -7.60
CA PRO A 106 4.99 5.95 -6.38
C PRO A 106 4.72 7.27 -5.65
N ARG A 107 4.76 7.25 -4.32
CA ARG A 107 4.58 8.42 -3.44
C ARG A 107 5.59 9.48 -3.87
N ASP A 108 5.13 10.72 -3.88
CA ASP A 108 5.91 11.89 -4.30
C ASP A 108 6.36 11.94 -5.77
N SER A 109 6.04 10.93 -6.58
CA SER A 109 6.19 11.04 -8.04
C SER A 109 5.27 12.12 -8.61
N LYS A 110 5.65 12.72 -9.74
CA LYS A 110 4.81 13.72 -10.43
C LYS A 110 3.42 13.16 -10.77
N ALA A 111 3.34 11.90 -11.16
CA ALA A 111 2.08 11.22 -11.44
C ALA A 111 1.23 11.08 -10.17
N TRP A 112 1.83 10.69 -9.06
CA TRP A 112 1.10 10.60 -7.78
C TRP A 112 0.61 11.96 -7.30
N LYS A 113 1.44 13.00 -7.36
CA LYS A 113 1.04 14.37 -7.00
C LYS A 113 -0.16 14.82 -7.82
N LYS A 114 -0.12 14.64 -9.15
CA LYS A 114 -1.23 14.97 -10.05
C LYS A 114 -2.53 14.26 -9.68
N GLU A 115 -2.49 12.96 -9.39
CA GLU A 115 -3.68 12.20 -8.96
C GLU A 115 -4.17 12.67 -7.58
N TYR A 116 -3.23 12.88 -6.66
CA TYR A 116 -3.54 13.27 -5.28
C TYR A 116 -4.13 14.68 -5.17
N ASP A 117 -3.76 15.59 -6.08
CA ASP A 117 -4.36 16.93 -6.18
C ASP A 117 -5.89 16.86 -6.41
N GLY A 118 -6.38 15.79 -7.03
CA GLY A 118 -7.82 15.53 -7.21
C GLY A 118 -8.59 15.22 -5.93
N ARG A 119 -7.90 14.81 -4.85
CA ARG A 119 -8.52 14.43 -3.57
C ARG A 119 -9.36 15.55 -2.97
N THR A 120 -8.91 16.79 -3.09
CA THR A 120 -9.63 17.95 -2.54
C THR A 120 -11.03 18.10 -3.16
N SER A 121 -11.21 17.69 -4.41
CA SER A 121 -12.54 17.68 -5.05
C SER A 121 -13.49 16.70 -4.34
N VAL A 122 -13.00 15.50 -4.03
CA VAL A 122 -13.76 14.47 -3.31
C VAL A 122 -14.08 14.92 -1.88
N GLU A 123 -13.12 15.51 -1.17
CA GLU A 123 -13.33 16.02 0.19
C GLU A 123 -14.39 17.14 0.22
N ARG A 124 -14.40 18.02 -0.79
CA ARG A 124 -15.46 19.03 -0.95
C ARG A 124 -16.81 18.38 -1.23
N SER A 125 -16.89 17.36 -2.09
CA SER A 125 -18.12 16.59 -2.33
C SER A 125 -18.66 16.00 -1.03
N ASN A 126 -17.82 15.28 -0.29
CA ASN A 126 -18.21 14.65 0.96
C ASN A 126 -18.69 15.66 2.00
N LYS A 127 -18.07 16.85 2.07
CA LYS A 127 -18.54 17.94 2.93
C LYS A 127 -19.96 18.34 2.52
N ARG A 128 -20.23 18.56 1.22
CA ARG A 128 -21.57 18.93 0.76
C ARG A 128 -22.61 17.87 1.11
N GLU A 129 -22.29 16.60 0.85
CA GLU A 129 -23.20 15.49 1.16
C GLU A 129 -23.53 15.41 2.65
N LYS A 130 -22.51 15.51 3.51
CA LYS A 130 -22.66 15.36 4.96
C LYS A 130 -23.28 16.59 5.63
N GLU A 131 -22.73 17.77 5.35
CA GLU A 131 -23.08 19.02 6.04
C GLU A 131 -24.21 19.77 5.32
N ASP A 132 -24.04 20.08 4.04
CA ASP A 132 -24.97 20.95 3.31
C ASP A 132 -26.31 20.23 3.08
N TYR A 133 -26.26 18.97 2.63
CA TYR A 133 -27.44 18.12 2.42
C TYR A 133 -27.85 17.32 3.66
N LYS A 134 -27.11 17.46 4.76
CA LYS A 134 -27.45 16.87 6.06
C LYS A 134 -27.71 15.37 5.95
N LEU A 135 -26.80 14.62 5.30
CA LEU A 135 -26.95 13.18 5.11
C LEU A 135 -27.29 12.48 6.43
N GLU A 136 -26.57 12.81 7.51
CA GLU A 136 -26.67 12.13 8.81
C GLU A 136 -27.94 12.50 9.61
N TYR A 137 -28.61 13.61 9.26
CA TYR A 137 -29.83 14.04 9.95
C TYR A 137 -31.03 13.11 9.71
N GLY A 138 -31.01 12.30 8.65
CA GLY A 138 -32.09 11.35 8.34
C GLY A 138 -32.28 10.24 9.37
N ARG A 139 -31.24 9.91 10.16
CA ARG A 139 -31.26 8.89 11.24
C ARG A 139 -32.02 7.60 10.88
N HIS A 140 -31.87 7.13 9.65
CA HIS A 140 -32.58 5.94 9.18
C HIS A 140 -32.03 4.67 9.83
N ARG A 141 -32.90 3.70 10.15
CA ARG A 141 -32.46 2.38 10.67
C ARG A 141 -32.11 1.39 9.57
N SER A 142 -32.65 1.58 8.36
CA SER A 142 -32.45 0.67 7.22
C SER A 142 -31.34 1.18 6.31
N THR A 143 -30.37 0.32 5.99
CA THR A 143 -29.30 0.61 5.03
C THR A 143 -29.86 0.96 3.65
N LYS A 144 -31.00 0.38 3.23
CA LYS A 144 -31.64 0.72 1.95
C LYS A 144 -32.10 2.18 1.91
N MET A 145 -32.64 2.70 3.01
CA MET A 145 -33.05 4.11 3.11
C MET A 145 -31.84 5.05 3.11
N TRP A 146 -30.72 4.65 3.72
CA TRP A 146 -29.46 5.38 3.60
C TRP A 146 -28.98 5.47 2.16
N TYR A 147 -29.03 4.36 1.41
CA TYR A 147 -28.68 4.38 -0.02
C TYR A 147 -29.60 5.30 -0.82
N CYS A 148 -30.93 5.18 -0.67
CA CYS A 148 -31.87 6.05 -1.38
C CYS A 148 -31.60 7.53 -1.09
N ARG A 149 -31.32 7.88 0.18
CA ARG A 149 -30.97 9.25 0.58
C ARG A 149 -29.66 9.70 -0.04
N LEU A 150 -28.62 8.87 0.01
CA LEU A 150 -27.31 9.20 -0.57
C LEU A 150 -27.40 9.43 -2.08
N TYR A 151 -28.06 8.54 -2.82
CA TYR A 151 -28.28 8.72 -4.26
C TYR A 151 -29.08 10.00 -4.57
N GLY A 152 -30.12 10.30 -3.78
CA GLY A 152 -30.88 11.54 -3.89
C GLY A 152 -29.99 12.78 -3.74
N ILE A 153 -29.12 12.77 -2.72
CA ILE A 153 -28.16 13.84 -2.46
C ILE A 153 -27.14 13.98 -3.60
N MET A 154 -26.59 12.88 -4.10
CA MET A 154 -25.66 12.91 -5.23
C MET A 154 -26.30 13.53 -6.48
N MET A 155 -27.55 13.16 -6.79
CA MET A 155 -28.29 13.74 -7.92
C MET A 155 -28.49 15.26 -7.76
N LEU A 156 -28.86 15.71 -6.56
CA LEU A 156 -29.01 17.14 -6.26
C LEU A 156 -27.67 17.88 -6.38
N GLN A 157 -26.58 17.27 -5.91
CA GLN A 157 -25.26 17.87 -6.02
C GLN A 157 -24.80 18.06 -7.47
N HIS A 158 -25.14 17.11 -8.35
CA HIS A 158 -24.91 17.24 -9.79
C HIS A 158 -25.77 18.35 -10.41
N LEU A 159 -27.04 18.47 -10.01
CA LEU A 159 -27.93 19.54 -10.47
C LEU A 159 -27.43 20.93 -10.05
N ASP A 160 -26.99 21.10 -8.80
CA ASP A 160 -26.42 22.36 -8.32
C ASP A 160 -25.14 22.74 -9.07
N ALA A 161 -24.29 21.75 -9.37
CA ALA A 161 -23.08 21.98 -10.17
C ALA A 161 -23.43 22.41 -11.60
N TRP A 162 -24.46 21.80 -12.19
CA TRP A 162 -24.97 22.17 -13.51
C TRP A 162 -25.54 23.59 -13.54
N GLU A 163 -26.34 23.96 -12.54
CA GLU A 163 -26.90 25.31 -12.43
C GLU A 163 -25.79 26.35 -12.26
N THR A 164 -24.78 26.06 -11.45
CA THR A 164 -23.60 26.92 -11.27
C THR A 164 -22.83 27.09 -12.59
N PHE A 165 -22.67 26.01 -13.35
CA PHE A 165 -22.05 26.06 -14.67
C PHE A 165 -22.84 26.93 -15.64
N GLN A 166 -24.17 26.76 -15.71
CA GLN A 166 -25.03 27.59 -16.58
C GLN A 166 -24.94 29.08 -16.22
N LYS A 167 -24.95 29.43 -14.93
CA LYS A 167 -24.79 30.82 -14.45
C LYS A 167 -23.43 31.43 -14.79
N SER A 168 -22.40 30.62 -15.03
CA SER A 168 -21.07 31.11 -15.43
C SER A 168 -20.94 31.40 -16.93
N LEU A 169 -21.91 30.94 -17.74
CA LEU A 169 -21.94 31.11 -19.19
C LEU A 169 -22.80 32.30 -19.66
N GLY A 170 -23.63 32.85 -18.79
CA GLY A 170 -24.47 34.03 -19.05
C GLY A 170 -23.96 35.25 -18.32
#